data_AF-A0A971RFK4-F1
#
_entry.id   AF-A0A971RFK4-F1
#
_cell.length_a   1.000
_cell.length_b   1.000
_cell.length_c   1.000
_cell.angle_alpha   90.00
_cell.angle_beta   90.00
_cell.angle_gamma   90.00
#
_symmetry.space_group_name_H-M   'P 1'
#
loop_
_entity.id
_entity.type
_entity.pdbx_description
1 polymer ?
#
loop_
_entity_poly.entity_id
_entity_poly.type
_entity_poly.pdbx_seq_one_letter_code
_entity_poly.pdbx_strand_id
1 'polypeptide(L)'
;YPTVERIIEMATVPDDPRPVMMCEFAHAMGNSCGNLREYIDAIRGTERLIGGFIWDWIDQGIAKTDDQGREYFAYGGDFGDVPNDYNFCINGLIGPDRVPHPALTEYQYLIQPVAVQAGDLEAGQVVLTNRYDFISLSNLEMHWTLEEDGVALQSGIVPCQAIGPGESVTVALDIEQPEIQPGAEYWLNLRFHQRQATPYAEAGHLVAWEQFRLPWEASAPVLRYAGMAPLTLEETAACITVTGDDFALAFDRKQGLLASFQVGGQELLSRGPILNLWRATTDNDRGRHRAEPVAETWQRMGLNRLVRLVREVSAELVSPQVVRVTLRDWQSPAESTFGFASRQVYTIYGSGDVQVHVYFEPSARWGLLPRIGLQLYLAAGYNRMIWFGRGPHESYIDRLASASVGRYSGSVDEQYVPYVMPQENGNKTDVRWVALAADNGVGLMAVGAPYLEVSAHHYTSANLHQAQHTNELQWQPEVELNLDYRQMGLGGASCGPGTRPEYWVHSEPTHYSLRLRALSAGQDPSLVARQALPQA
;
A
#
# COMPACT_ATOMS: atom_id res chain seq x y z
N TYR A 1 -13.19 19.42 14.28
CA TYR A 1 -12.27 18.26 14.43
C TYR A 1 -12.40 17.47 15.76
N PRO A 2 -13.60 17.03 16.19
CA PRO A 2 -13.74 16.07 17.30
C PRO A 2 -13.25 14.67 16.92
N THR A 3 -12.79 13.85 17.88
CA THR A 3 -12.49 12.41 17.63
C THR A 3 -13.77 11.60 17.44
N VAL A 4 -13.66 10.37 16.95
CA VAL A 4 -14.79 9.43 16.81
C VAL A 4 -15.47 9.18 18.17
N GLU A 5 -14.71 9.00 19.23
CA GLU A 5 -15.23 8.79 20.58
C GLU A 5 -16.00 10.01 21.05
N ARG A 6 -15.48 11.22 20.76
CA ARG A 6 -16.11 12.47 21.18
C ARG A 6 -17.45 12.71 20.48
N ILE A 7 -17.58 12.40 19.20
CA ILE A 7 -18.86 12.57 18.50
C ILE A 7 -19.92 11.57 18.96
N ILE A 8 -19.51 10.34 19.29
CA ILE A 8 -20.39 9.33 19.89
C ILE A 8 -20.85 9.81 21.27
N GLU A 9 -19.91 10.26 22.12
CA GLU A 9 -20.23 10.82 23.44
C GLU A 9 -21.26 11.96 23.32
N MET A 10 -21.03 12.92 22.42
CA MET A 10 -21.96 14.04 22.19
C MET A 10 -23.35 13.59 21.73
N ALA A 11 -23.42 12.56 20.87
CA ALA A 11 -24.67 12.04 20.32
C ALA A 11 -25.44 11.14 21.30
N THR A 12 -24.79 10.66 22.38
CA THR A 12 -25.38 9.76 23.38
C THR A 12 -25.74 10.44 24.69
N VAL A 13 -25.56 11.78 24.80
CA VAL A 13 -25.98 12.55 25.97
C VAL A 13 -27.49 12.37 26.22
N PRO A 14 -27.92 11.88 27.40
CA PRO A 14 -29.33 11.70 27.72
C PRO A 14 -30.12 13.01 27.61
N ASP A 15 -31.38 12.90 27.19
CA ASP A 15 -32.36 14.00 27.13
C ASP A 15 -31.97 15.20 26.24
N ASP A 16 -30.91 15.12 25.45
CA ASP A 16 -30.58 16.12 24.44
C ASP A 16 -31.15 15.71 23.07
N PRO A 17 -32.12 16.44 22.51
CA PRO A 17 -32.75 16.07 21.24
C PRO A 17 -31.98 16.58 20.00
N ARG A 18 -30.92 17.37 20.19
CA ARG A 18 -30.25 18.05 19.06
C ARG A 18 -29.38 17.06 18.29
N PRO A 19 -29.39 17.08 16.95
CA PRO A 19 -28.44 16.29 16.18
C PRO A 19 -27.01 16.81 16.36
N VAL A 20 -26.04 15.92 16.23
CA VAL A 20 -24.61 16.23 16.19
C VAL A 20 -24.17 16.22 14.73
N MET A 21 -23.66 17.37 14.27
CA MET A 21 -23.09 17.53 12.94
C MET A 21 -21.71 18.18 13.10
N MET A 22 -20.71 17.65 12.39
CA MET A 22 -19.37 18.23 12.39
C MET A 22 -19.30 19.33 11.32
N CYS A 23 -19.13 20.59 11.74
CA CYS A 23 -18.91 21.69 10.78
C CYS A 23 -17.65 21.44 9.93
N GLU A 24 -16.62 20.83 10.53
CA GLU A 24 -15.38 20.41 9.89
C GLU A 24 -14.87 19.10 10.55
N PHE A 25 -14.54 18.11 9.73
CA PHE A 25 -13.85 16.87 10.14
C PHE A 25 -12.91 16.36 9.04
N ALA A 26 -12.09 15.35 9.38
CA ALA A 26 -11.18 14.65 8.46
C ALA A 26 -10.36 15.59 7.54
N HIS A 27 -9.50 16.42 8.13
CA HIS A 27 -8.66 17.39 7.41
C HIS A 27 -7.83 16.72 6.30
N ALA A 28 -8.01 17.13 5.05
CA ALA A 28 -7.50 16.46 3.85
C ALA A 28 -6.17 17.03 3.33
N MET A 29 -5.40 17.73 4.18
CA MET A 29 -4.07 18.26 3.84
C MET A 29 -3.09 17.16 3.47
N GLY A 30 -2.65 17.17 2.21
CA GLY A 30 -1.70 16.21 1.69
C GLY A 30 -2.23 14.77 1.71
N ASN A 31 -1.36 13.82 2.04
CA ASN A 31 -1.71 12.41 2.13
C ASN A 31 -2.35 12.12 3.50
N SER A 32 -3.68 12.26 3.53
CA SER A 32 -4.46 12.32 4.78
C SER A 32 -5.72 11.47 4.73
N CYS A 33 -6.73 11.84 5.53
CA CYS A 33 -8.02 11.21 5.67
C CYS A 33 -7.92 9.74 6.12
N GLY A 34 -6.90 9.41 6.91
CA GLY A 34 -6.87 8.17 7.65
C GLY A 34 -8.04 8.11 8.63
N ASN A 35 -8.59 6.92 8.86
CA ASN A 35 -9.73 6.60 9.72
C ASN A 35 -11.12 7.17 9.33
N LEU A 36 -11.29 7.61 8.08
CA LEU A 36 -12.61 8.03 7.58
C LEU A 36 -13.68 6.94 7.78
N ARG A 37 -13.29 5.66 7.64
CA ARG A 37 -14.18 4.52 7.84
C ARG A 37 -14.86 4.56 9.20
N GLU A 38 -14.12 4.82 10.26
CA GLU A 38 -14.61 4.82 11.63
C GLU A 38 -15.55 6.00 11.91
N TYR A 39 -15.30 7.17 11.30
CA TYR A 39 -16.25 8.28 11.33
C TYR A 39 -17.57 7.90 10.66
N ILE A 40 -17.51 7.31 9.46
CA ILE A 40 -18.72 6.93 8.71
C ILE A 40 -19.48 5.80 9.40
N ASP A 41 -18.78 4.83 9.98
CA ASP A 41 -19.40 3.77 10.77
C ASP A 41 -20.08 4.33 12.03
N ALA A 42 -19.45 5.28 12.73
CA ALA A 42 -20.07 5.96 13.86
C ALA A 42 -21.33 6.73 13.46
N ILE A 43 -21.28 7.48 12.35
CA ILE A 43 -22.42 8.23 11.77
C ILE A 43 -23.59 7.28 11.49
N ARG A 44 -23.31 6.15 10.81
CA ARG A 44 -24.36 5.18 10.47
C ARG A 44 -24.88 4.38 11.67
N GLY A 45 -24.06 4.23 12.71
CA GLY A 45 -24.39 3.47 13.91
C GLY A 45 -25.06 4.28 15.03
N THR A 46 -25.13 5.61 14.92
CA THR A 46 -25.57 6.49 16.02
C THR A 46 -26.65 7.46 15.55
N GLU A 47 -27.88 7.29 16.02
CA GLU A 47 -29.08 8.00 15.52
C GLU A 47 -28.95 9.54 15.46
N ARG A 48 -28.38 10.16 16.51
CA ARG A 48 -28.22 11.62 16.57
C ARG A 48 -27.03 12.14 15.77
N LEU A 49 -26.14 11.28 15.27
CA LEU A 49 -24.95 11.68 14.54
C LEU A 49 -25.24 11.74 13.05
N ILE A 50 -25.49 12.93 12.53
CA ILE A 50 -26.04 13.14 11.17
C ILE A 50 -24.98 13.51 10.12
N GLY A 51 -23.70 13.25 10.41
CA GLY A 51 -22.59 13.50 9.49
C GLY A 51 -21.82 14.80 9.74
N GLY A 52 -21.27 15.36 8.66
CA GLY A 52 -20.46 16.57 8.70
C GLY A 52 -19.79 16.89 7.36
N PHE A 53 -18.93 17.92 7.36
CA PHE A 53 -18.25 18.41 6.16
C PHE A 53 -16.74 18.17 6.25
N ILE A 54 -16.17 17.52 5.24
CA ILE A 54 -14.72 17.34 5.13
C ILE A 54 -14.07 18.71 4.87
N TRP A 55 -12.95 18.97 5.54
CA TRP A 55 -12.10 20.13 5.26
C TRP A 55 -10.90 19.72 4.41
N ASP A 56 -10.76 20.15 3.16
CA ASP A 56 -11.72 20.89 2.34
C ASP A 56 -11.81 20.32 0.91
N TRP A 57 -12.45 21.06 0.00
CA TRP A 57 -12.70 20.55 -1.35
C TRP A 57 -11.46 20.62 -2.24
N ILE A 58 -10.75 21.75 -2.26
CA ILE A 58 -9.73 22.06 -3.28
C ILE A 58 -8.52 22.78 -2.68
N ASP A 59 -7.33 22.31 -3.06
CA ASP A 59 -6.08 22.97 -2.74
C ASP A 59 -6.01 24.39 -3.30
N GLN A 60 -5.60 25.34 -2.46
CA GLN A 60 -5.45 26.75 -2.84
C GLN A 60 -4.03 27.04 -3.34
N GLY A 61 -3.52 26.19 -4.23
CA GLY A 61 -2.22 26.35 -4.88
C GLY A 61 -2.30 27.24 -6.13
N ILE A 62 -1.36 28.17 -6.29
CA ILE A 62 -1.30 29.07 -7.45
C ILE A 62 -0.26 28.52 -8.43
N ALA A 63 -0.66 28.24 -9.67
CA ALA A 63 0.26 27.78 -10.71
C ALA A 63 1.39 28.81 -10.93
N LYS A 64 2.63 28.33 -10.93
CA LYS A 64 3.85 29.11 -11.18
C LYS A 64 4.81 28.29 -12.02
N THR A 65 5.71 28.97 -12.70
CA THR A 65 6.76 28.35 -13.52
C THR A 65 8.11 28.81 -12.97
N ASP A 66 9.04 27.88 -12.81
CA ASP A 66 10.40 28.21 -12.39
C ASP A 66 11.28 28.70 -13.55
N ASP A 67 12.52 29.10 -13.24
CA ASP A 67 13.48 29.62 -14.22
C ASP A 67 13.88 28.59 -15.29
N GLN A 68 13.60 27.30 -15.07
CA GLN A 68 13.86 26.20 -16.01
C GLN A 68 12.62 25.84 -16.84
N GLY A 69 11.50 26.55 -16.66
CA GLY A 69 10.26 26.32 -17.39
C GLY A 69 9.39 25.19 -16.81
N ARG A 70 9.67 24.71 -15.60
CA ARG A 70 8.89 23.63 -14.95
C ARG A 70 7.73 24.25 -14.17
N GLU A 71 6.53 23.73 -14.39
CA GLU A 71 5.32 24.16 -13.68
C GLU A 71 5.24 23.51 -12.30
N TYR A 72 4.75 24.27 -11.32
CA TYR A 72 4.46 23.80 -9.96
C TYR A 72 3.34 24.65 -9.34
N PHE A 73 2.75 24.17 -8.24
CA PHE A 73 1.76 24.93 -7.49
C PHE A 73 2.42 25.59 -6.27
N ALA A 74 2.45 26.92 -6.29
CA ALA A 74 2.99 27.75 -5.22
C ALA A 74 1.98 27.92 -4.07
N TYR A 75 2.50 28.11 -2.86
CA TYR A 75 1.74 28.38 -1.62
C TYR A 75 2.41 29.50 -0.80
N GLY A 76 2.02 29.68 0.47
CA GLY A 76 2.52 30.78 1.31
C GLY A 76 4.05 30.85 1.38
N GLY A 77 4.61 32.06 1.23
CA GLY A 77 6.06 32.30 1.19
C GLY A 77 6.67 32.35 -0.22
N ASP A 78 6.03 31.75 -1.23
CA ASP A 78 6.55 31.73 -2.61
C ASP A 78 6.39 33.07 -3.35
N PHE A 79 5.75 34.07 -2.71
CA PHE A 79 5.53 35.42 -3.23
C PHE A 79 6.30 36.50 -2.45
N GLY A 80 7.20 36.08 -1.55
CA GLY A 80 7.94 37.00 -0.67
C GLY A 80 7.09 37.59 0.46
N ASP A 81 5.92 37.02 0.70
CA ASP A 81 4.97 37.39 1.74
C ASP A 81 5.43 36.97 3.14
N VAL A 82 5.34 37.92 4.09
CA VAL A 82 5.69 37.73 5.50
C VAL A 82 4.70 38.51 6.38
N PRO A 83 4.02 37.89 7.37
CA PRO A 83 4.10 36.46 7.72
C PRO A 83 3.40 35.56 6.67
N ASN A 84 3.72 34.27 6.70
CA ASN A 84 3.03 33.22 5.94
C ASN A 84 2.96 31.91 6.77
N ASP A 85 2.04 31.02 6.40
CA ASP A 85 1.81 29.71 7.04
C ASP A 85 2.07 28.54 6.07
N TYR A 86 2.98 28.73 5.11
CA TYR A 86 3.42 27.70 4.15
C TYR A 86 2.26 26.99 3.41
N ASN A 87 2.27 25.66 3.36
CA ASN A 87 1.30 24.83 2.64
C ASN A 87 -0.01 24.58 3.40
N PHE A 88 -0.29 25.26 4.52
CA PHE A 88 -1.55 25.10 5.25
C PHE A 88 -2.79 25.56 4.46
N CYS A 89 -2.62 26.10 3.25
CA CYS A 89 -3.69 26.38 2.30
C CYS A 89 -3.97 25.23 1.29
N ILE A 90 -3.25 24.11 1.40
CA ILE A 90 -3.31 22.95 0.51
C ILE A 90 -4.02 21.80 1.26
N ASN A 91 -5.35 21.86 1.36
CA ASN A 91 -6.17 20.97 2.20
C ASN A 91 -7.23 20.16 1.44
N GLY A 92 -7.15 20.10 0.12
CA GLY A 92 -8.21 19.64 -0.75
C GLY A 92 -8.28 18.12 -0.89
N LEU A 93 -9.51 17.63 -1.05
CA LEU A 93 -9.76 16.32 -1.65
C LEU A 93 -9.39 16.28 -3.15
N ILE A 94 -9.18 17.43 -3.78
CA ILE A 94 -8.66 17.57 -5.15
C ILE A 94 -7.56 18.63 -5.21
N GLY A 95 -6.62 18.46 -6.14
CA GLY A 95 -5.55 19.42 -6.40
C GLY A 95 -6.04 20.71 -7.07
N PRO A 96 -5.18 21.73 -7.23
CA PRO A 96 -5.57 23.01 -7.84
C PRO A 96 -5.98 22.87 -9.31
N ASP A 97 -5.60 21.80 -9.98
CA ASP A 97 -6.02 21.41 -11.33
C ASP A 97 -7.32 20.60 -11.39
N ARG A 98 -7.96 20.38 -10.23
CA ARG A 98 -9.18 19.57 -10.04
C ARG A 98 -8.96 18.08 -10.26
N VAL A 99 -7.71 17.62 -10.27
CA VAL A 99 -7.40 16.18 -10.24
C VAL A 99 -7.70 15.65 -8.83
N PRO A 100 -8.50 14.58 -8.71
CA PRO A 100 -8.79 13.98 -7.41
C PRO A 100 -7.56 13.45 -6.68
N HIS A 101 -7.47 13.74 -5.38
CA HIS A 101 -6.57 13.00 -4.50
C HIS A 101 -7.16 11.63 -4.17
N PRO A 102 -6.32 10.62 -3.85
CA PRO A 102 -6.78 9.27 -3.50
C PRO A 102 -7.79 9.22 -2.34
N ALA A 103 -7.71 10.16 -1.40
CA ALA A 103 -8.67 10.29 -0.30
C ALA A 103 -10.12 10.52 -0.78
N LEU A 104 -10.34 11.17 -1.94
CA LEU A 104 -11.68 11.37 -2.49
C LEU A 104 -12.34 10.04 -2.86
N THR A 105 -11.56 9.10 -3.40
CA THR A 105 -12.05 7.75 -3.76
C THR A 105 -12.43 6.95 -2.52
N GLU A 106 -11.67 7.07 -1.43
CA GLU A 106 -12.04 6.48 -0.13
C GLU A 106 -13.36 7.06 0.37
N TYR A 107 -13.51 8.38 0.31
CA TYR A 107 -14.75 9.03 0.73
C TYR A 107 -15.94 8.60 -0.14
N GLN A 108 -15.78 8.56 -1.46
CA GLN A 108 -16.80 8.11 -2.41
C GLN A 108 -17.31 6.71 -2.05
N TYR A 109 -16.40 5.76 -1.82
CA TYR A 109 -16.74 4.41 -1.39
C TYR A 109 -17.53 4.41 -0.08
N LEU A 110 -17.01 5.12 0.92
CA LEU A 110 -17.59 5.07 2.26
C LEU A 110 -19.00 5.67 2.29
N ILE A 111 -19.29 6.71 1.52
CA ILE A 111 -20.61 7.35 1.47
C ILE A 111 -21.56 6.75 0.44
N GLN A 112 -21.13 5.75 -0.33
CA GLN A 112 -21.90 5.24 -1.46
C GLN A 112 -23.33 4.82 -1.06
N PRO A 113 -24.33 5.03 -1.93
CA PRO A 113 -25.74 4.87 -1.59
C PRO A 113 -26.22 3.42 -1.66
N VAL A 114 -25.36 2.48 -2.09
CA VAL A 114 -25.67 1.04 -2.10
C VAL A 114 -24.76 0.35 -1.09
N ALA A 115 -25.35 -0.19 -0.03
CA ALA A 115 -24.63 -1.11 0.85
C ALA A 115 -24.80 -2.53 0.30
N VAL A 116 -23.72 -3.31 0.33
CA VAL A 116 -23.81 -4.74 0.04
C VAL A 116 -23.25 -5.51 1.23
N GLN A 117 -23.99 -6.53 1.66
CA GLN A 117 -23.55 -7.46 2.69
C GLN A 117 -23.50 -8.87 2.09
N ALA A 118 -22.55 -9.67 2.57
CA ALA A 118 -22.49 -11.09 2.21
C ALA A 118 -23.79 -11.79 2.67
N GLY A 119 -24.44 -12.50 1.74
CA GLY A 119 -25.48 -13.48 2.06
C GLY A 119 -24.87 -14.88 2.11
N ASP A 120 -25.51 -15.83 1.45
CA ASP A 120 -24.90 -17.14 1.15
C ASP A 120 -24.03 -17.02 -0.12
N LEU A 121 -22.75 -16.71 0.06
CA LEU A 121 -21.81 -16.52 -1.06
C LEU A 121 -21.56 -17.80 -1.87
N GLU A 122 -21.71 -18.99 -1.28
CA GLU A 122 -21.59 -20.25 -2.03
C GLU A 122 -22.78 -20.45 -2.98
N ALA A 123 -23.96 -19.96 -2.59
CA ALA A 123 -25.14 -19.89 -3.45
C ALA A 123 -25.21 -18.60 -4.30
N GLY A 124 -24.13 -17.81 -4.36
CA GLY A 124 -24.08 -16.56 -5.13
C GLY A 124 -25.01 -15.45 -4.60
N GLN A 125 -25.36 -15.45 -3.31
CA GLN A 125 -26.31 -14.52 -2.72
C GLN A 125 -25.64 -13.35 -1.99
N VAL A 126 -26.15 -12.15 -2.25
CA VAL A 126 -25.77 -10.92 -1.55
C VAL A 126 -27.00 -10.14 -1.12
N VAL A 127 -26.88 -9.35 -0.05
CA VAL A 127 -27.96 -8.48 0.43
C VAL A 127 -27.65 -7.05 0.03
N LEU A 128 -28.52 -6.46 -0.79
CA LEU A 128 -28.44 -5.06 -1.19
C LEU A 128 -29.30 -4.21 -0.25
N THR A 129 -28.74 -3.13 0.29
CA THR A 129 -29.49 -2.12 1.06
C THR A 129 -29.43 -0.78 0.35
N ASN A 130 -30.60 -0.17 0.14
CA ASN A 130 -30.70 1.18 -0.41
C ASN A 130 -30.49 2.23 0.68
N ARG A 131 -29.43 3.03 0.56
CA ARG A 131 -29.12 4.15 1.46
C ARG A 131 -29.48 5.52 0.88
N TYR A 132 -30.14 5.60 -0.28
CA TYR A 132 -30.80 6.84 -0.68
C TYR A 132 -31.98 7.14 0.24
N ASP A 133 -32.25 8.42 0.46
CA ASP A 133 -33.37 8.87 1.29
C ASP A 133 -34.70 8.95 0.52
N PHE A 134 -34.67 9.18 -0.80
CA PHE A 134 -35.86 9.56 -1.57
C PHE A 134 -36.11 8.77 -2.86
N ILE A 135 -35.13 8.00 -3.33
CA ILE A 135 -35.21 7.29 -4.61
C ILE A 135 -34.93 5.80 -4.42
N SER A 136 -35.51 4.98 -5.30
CA SER A 136 -35.20 3.55 -5.39
C SER A 136 -33.90 3.29 -6.13
N LEU A 137 -33.34 2.08 -6.02
CA LEU A 137 -32.18 1.64 -6.82
C LEU A 137 -32.47 1.32 -8.30
N SER A 138 -33.70 1.48 -8.79
CA SER A 138 -34.12 1.07 -10.15
C SER A 138 -33.41 1.81 -11.31
N ASN A 139 -32.76 2.95 -11.02
CA ASN A 139 -31.93 3.69 -11.97
C ASN A 139 -30.51 3.13 -12.10
N LEU A 140 -30.14 2.14 -11.29
CA LEU A 140 -28.85 1.47 -11.31
C LEU A 140 -28.93 0.08 -11.94
N GLU A 141 -27.80 -0.41 -12.40
CA GLU A 141 -27.58 -1.81 -12.76
C GLU A 141 -26.31 -2.32 -12.09
N MET A 142 -26.36 -3.56 -11.60
CA MET A 142 -25.25 -4.23 -10.95
C MET A 142 -24.50 -5.08 -11.97
N HIS A 143 -23.24 -4.75 -12.20
CA HIS A 143 -22.29 -5.54 -12.96
C HIS A 143 -21.51 -6.38 -11.97
N TRP A 144 -21.54 -7.71 -12.13
CA TRP A 144 -20.75 -8.61 -11.30
C TRP A 144 -19.67 -9.29 -12.12
N THR A 145 -18.53 -9.59 -11.50
CA THR A 145 -17.43 -10.33 -12.11
C THR A 145 -16.83 -11.28 -11.07
N LEU A 146 -16.72 -12.54 -11.44
CA LEU A 146 -15.96 -13.55 -10.71
C LEU A 146 -14.54 -13.58 -11.28
N GLU A 147 -13.54 -13.41 -10.42
CA GLU A 147 -12.12 -13.40 -10.80
C GLU A 147 -11.35 -14.51 -10.08
N GLU A 148 -10.41 -15.14 -10.78
CA GLU A 148 -9.35 -15.98 -10.22
C GLU A 148 -8.02 -15.22 -10.30
N ASP A 149 -7.41 -14.88 -9.16
CA ASP A 149 -6.18 -14.07 -9.09
C ASP A 149 -6.22 -12.79 -9.96
N GLY A 150 -7.39 -12.15 -10.02
CA GLY A 150 -7.62 -10.93 -10.80
C GLY A 150 -7.87 -11.16 -12.30
N VAL A 151 -7.99 -12.42 -12.75
CA VAL A 151 -8.40 -12.76 -14.12
C VAL A 151 -9.89 -13.10 -14.12
N ALA A 152 -10.69 -12.38 -14.90
CA ALA A 152 -12.13 -12.62 -15.00
C ALA A 152 -12.44 -14.01 -15.60
N LEU A 153 -13.27 -14.78 -14.88
CA LEU A 153 -13.79 -16.07 -15.32
C LEU A 153 -15.22 -15.98 -15.83
N GLN A 154 -16.06 -15.24 -15.10
CA GLN A 154 -17.48 -15.07 -15.38
C GLN A 154 -17.89 -13.64 -15.06
N SER A 155 -18.92 -13.16 -15.75
CA SER A 155 -19.47 -11.83 -15.52
C SER A 155 -20.94 -11.80 -15.92
N GLY A 156 -21.70 -10.89 -15.32
CA GLY A 156 -23.08 -10.66 -15.70
C GLY A 156 -23.59 -9.30 -15.27
N ILE A 157 -24.77 -8.95 -15.77
CA ILE A 157 -25.46 -7.70 -15.47
C ILE A 157 -26.83 -8.04 -14.91
N VAL A 158 -27.14 -7.50 -13.73
CA VAL A 158 -28.42 -7.64 -13.06
C VAL A 158 -29.02 -6.25 -12.86
N PRO A 159 -30.15 -5.92 -13.52
CA PRO A 159 -30.86 -4.67 -13.24
C PRO A 159 -31.24 -4.61 -11.75
N CYS A 160 -30.99 -3.48 -11.09
CA CYS A 160 -31.44 -3.32 -9.72
C CYS A 160 -32.96 -3.26 -9.66
N GLN A 161 -33.56 -4.04 -8.75
CA GLN A 161 -35.00 -3.99 -8.50
C GLN A 161 -35.41 -2.63 -7.92
N ALA A 162 -36.72 -2.37 -7.84
CA ALA A 162 -37.26 -1.18 -7.18
C ALA A 162 -37.15 -1.29 -5.65
N ILE A 163 -35.93 -1.33 -5.13
CA ILE A 163 -35.60 -1.35 -3.70
C ILE A 163 -35.78 0.09 -3.18
N GLY A 164 -36.77 0.34 -2.35
CA GLY A 164 -37.10 1.67 -1.81
C GLY A 164 -36.10 2.17 -0.76
N PRO A 165 -36.13 3.46 -0.39
CA PRO A 165 -35.27 4.04 0.65
C PRO A 165 -35.25 3.21 1.95
N GLY A 166 -34.06 2.84 2.42
CA GLY A 166 -33.85 2.05 3.64
C GLY A 166 -34.20 0.57 3.54
N GLU A 167 -34.74 0.10 2.41
CA GLU A 167 -35.08 -1.31 2.23
C GLU A 167 -33.86 -2.17 1.87
N SER A 168 -33.96 -3.45 2.21
CA SER A 168 -32.95 -4.47 1.88
C SER A 168 -33.58 -5.62 1.09
N VAL A 169 -32.87 -6.13 0.08
CA VAL A 169 -33.29 -7.28 -0.73
C VAL A 169 -32.11 -8.22 -0.97
N THR A 170 -32.35 -9.52 -0.82
CA THR A 170 -31.40 -10.56 -1.22
C THR A 170 -31.47 -10.77 -2.73
N VAL A 171 -30.31 -10.68 -3.39
CA VAL A 171 -30.14 -10.94 -4.82
C VAL A 171 -29.27 -12.19 -4.98
N ALA A 172 -29.75 -13.14 -5.79
CA ALA A 172 -28.98 -14.29 -6.22
C ALA A 172 -28.32 -13.98 -7.56
N LEU A 173 -27.01 -14.23 -7.65
CA LEU A 173 -26.21 -14.09 -8.86
C LEU A 173 -26.06 -15.46 -9.51
N ASP A 174 -26.11 -15.48 -10.84
CA ASP A 174 -25.93 -16.70 -11.63
C ASP A 174 -24.44 -17.01 -11.76
N ILE A 175 -23.86 -17.56 -10.69
CA ILE A 175 -22.43 -17.88 -10.59
C ILE A 175 -22.28 -19.40 -10.56
N GLU A 176 -21.52 -19.94 -11.51
CA GLU A 176 -21.11 -21.35 -11.48
C GLU A 176 -19.75 -21.46 -10.79
N GLN A 177 -19.61 -22.38 -9.83
CA GLN A 177 -18.30 -22.61 -9.20
C GLN A 177 -17.32 -23.22 -10.23
N PRO A 178 -16.15 -22.59 -10.48
CA PRO A 178 -15.16 -23.12 -11.41
C PRO A 178 -14.38 -24.30 -10.78
N GLU A 179 -13.54 -24.96 -11.58
CA GLU A 179 -12.54 -25.87 -11.05
C GLU A 179 -11.52 -25.09 -10.20
N ILE A 180 -11.51 -25.35 -8.88
CA ILE A 180 -10.64 -24.65 -7.93
C ILE A 180 -9.18 -24.97 -8.22
N GLN A 181 -8.41 -23.95 -8.56
CA GLN A 181 -6.99 -24.04 -8.83
C GLN A 181 -6.17 -23.99 -7.52
N PRO A 182 -5.16 -24.87 -7.36
CA PRO A 182 -4.26 -24.86 -6.21
C PRO A 182 -3.59 -23.50 -5.95
N GLY A 183 -3.80 -22.95 -4.75
CA GLY A 183 -3.20 -21.69 -4.30
C GLY A 183 -3.81 -20.42 -4.88
N ALA A 184 -4.89 -20.51 -5.66
CA ALA A 184 -5.58 -19.35 -6.22
C ALA A 184 -6.57 -18.73 -5.23
N GLU A 185 -6.85 -17.43 -5.41
CA GLU A 185 -7.93 -16.71 -4.72
C GLU A 185 -9.07 -16.37 -5.68
N TYR A 186 -10.30 -16.56 -5.22
CA TYR A 186 -11.51 -16.24 -5.98
C TYR A 186 -12.24 -15.04 -5.38
N TRP A 187 -12.54 -14.06 -6.24
CA TRP A 187 -13.12 -12.79 -5.83
C TRP A 187 -14.40 -12.49 -6.61
N LEU A 188 -15.46 -12.16 -5.88
CA LEU A 188 -16.70 -11.63 -6.44
C LEU A 188 -16.67 -10.10 -6.35
N ASN A 189 -16.59 -9.45 -7.50
CA ASN A 189 -16.64 -8.00 -7.64
C ASN A 189 -18.06 -7.56 -8.02
N LEU A 190 -18.59 -6.53 -7.36
CA LEU A 190 -19.89 -5.94 -7.65
C LEU A 190 -19.72 -4.45 -7.91
N ARG A 191 -20.22 -3.97 -9.04
CA ARG A 191 -20.16 -2.56 -9.44
C ARG A 191 -21.53 -2.07 -9.86
N PHE A 192 -21.97 -0.94 -9.31
CA PHE A 192 -23.28 -0.38 -9.58
C PHE A 192 -23.14 0.83 -10.49
N HIS A 193 -23.67 0.72 -11.70
CA HIS A 193 -23.57 1.74 -12.73
C HIS A 193 -24.91 2.43 -12.93
N GLN A 194 -24.86 3.73 -13.16
CA GLN A 194 -26.04 4.49 -13.49
C GLN A 194 -26.51 4.19 -14.92
N ARG A 195 -27.78 3.87 -15.11
CA ARG A 195 -28.32 3.47 -16.44
C ARG A 195 -28.53 4.62 -17.40
N GLN A 196 -28.77 5.83 -16.89
CA GLN A 196 -29.12 7.01 -17.67
C GLN A 196 -28.23 8.18 -17.26
N ALA A 197 -27.89 9.03 -18.23
CA ALA A 197 -27.17 10.26 -17.95
C ALA A 197 -27.98 11.19 -17.03
N THR A 198 -27.27 11.94 -16.21
CA THR A 198 -27.77 13.04 -15.38
C THR A 198 -27.10 14.34 -15.79
N PRO A 199 -27.55 15.50 -15.26
CA PRO A 199 -26.84 16.76 -15.51
C PRO A 199 -25.37 16.79 -15.06
N TYR A 200 -24.91 15.85 -14.22
CA TYR A 200 -23.56 15.85 -13.63
C TYR A 200 -22.73 14.60 -13.97
N ALA A 201 -23.32 13.58 -14.60
CA ALA A 201 -22.62 12.34 -14.93
C ALA A 201 -23.25 11.65 -16.14
N GLU A 202 -22.41 11.06 -16.98
CA GLU A 202 -22.85 10.26 -18.13
C GLU A 202 -23.50 8.94 -17.71
N ALA A 203 -24.26 8.34 -18.63
CA ALA A 203 -24.71 6.95 -18.44
C ALA A 203 -23.49 6.02 -18.31
N GLY A 204 -23.58 5.03 -17.41
CA GLY A 204 -22.48 4.14 -17.05
C GLY A 204 -21.60 4.63 -15.90
N HIS A 205 -21.86 5.80 -15.32
CA HIS A 205 -21.11 6.29 -14.16
C HIS A 205 -21.16 5.30 -12.97
N LEU A 206 -20.01 5.02 -12.37
CA LEU A 206 -19.88 4.14 -11.21
C LEU A 206 -20.36 4.85 -9.94
N VAL A 207 -21.42 4.32 -9.32
CA VAL A 207 -22.05 4.90 -8.13
C VAL A 207 -21.61 4.23 -6.84
N ALA A 208 -21.40 2.91 -6.87
CA ALA A 208 -21.02 2.11 -5.71
C ALA A 208 -20.27 0.85 -6.16
N TRP A 209 -19.42 0.30 -5.30
CA TRP A 209 -18.82 -1.00 -5.52
C TRP A 209 -18.63 -1.74 -4.19
N GLU A 210 -18.54 -3.06 -4.25
CA GLU A 210 -18.20 -3.91 -3.12
C GLU A 210 -17.50 -5.17 -3.64
N GLN A 211 -16.71 -5.81 -2.80
CA GLN A 211 -15.97 -7.00 -3.15
C GLN A 211 -16.00 -8.05 -2.03
N PHE A 212 -16.19 -9.32 -2.40
CA PHE A 212 -16.15 -10.45 -1.47
C PHE A 212 -15.13 -11.49 -1.92
N ARG A 213 -14.31 -11.98 -0.98
CA ARG A 213 -13.51 -13.20 -1.18
C ARG A 213 -14.42 -14.41 -1.05
N LEU A 214 -14.41 -15.28 -2.05
CA LEU A 214 -15.18 -16.52 -2.00
C LEU A 214 -14.41 -17.59 -1.22
N PRO A 215 -15.09 -18.46 -0.45
CA PRO A 215 -14.45 -19.48 0.38
C PRO A 215 -13.99 -20.70 -0.43
N TRP A 216 -13.48 -20.47 -1.64
CA TRP A 216 -13.01 -21.52 -2.55
C TRP A 216 -11.49 -21.59 -2.50
N GLU A 217 -10.98 -22.66 -1.89
CA GLU A 217 -9.55 -22.81 -1.66
C GLU A 217 -9.09 -24.23 -1.96
N ALA A 218 -7.93 -24.33 -2.62
CA ALA A 218 -7.16 -25.57 -2.75
C ALA A 218 -5.73 -25.29 -2.31
N SER A 219 -5.09 -26.24 -1.63
CA SER A 219 -3.74 -26.05 -1.09
C SER A 219 -2.73 -25.74 -2.20
N ALA A 220 -1.90 -24.73 -1.96
CA ALA A 220 -0.81 -24.34 -2.84
C ALA A 220 0.11 -25.54 -3.17
N PRO A 221 0.56 -25.70 -4.42
CA PRO A 221 1.51 -26.74 -4.78
C PRO A 221 2.86 -26.45 -4.12
N VAL A 222 3.41 -27.44 -3.43
CA VAL A 222 4.73 -27.34 -2.78
C VAL A 222 5.82 -27.79 -3.76
N LEU A 223 6.80 -26.92 -4.02
CA LEU A 223 7.97 -27.26 -4.81
C LEU A 223 8.78 -28.38 -4.14
N ARG A 224 9.36 -29.27 -4.95
CA ARG A 224 10.12 -30.42 -4.47
C ARG A 224 11.61 -30.25 -4.74
N TYR A 225 12.44 -30.51 -3.74
CA TYR A 225 13.91 -30.49 -3.88
C TYR A 225 14.42 -31.36 -5.03
N ALA A 226 13.82 -32.53 -5.23
CA ALA A 226 14.25 -33.47 -6.27
C ALA A 226 14.13 -32.92 -7.71
N GLY A 227 13.35 -31.86 -7.93
CA GLY A 227 13.21 -31.20 -9.22
C GLY A 227 14.08 -29.95 -9.39
N MET A 228 14.88 -29.58 -8.38
CA MET A 228 15.72 -28.39 -8.39
C MET A 228 17.15 -28.72 -8.80
N ALA A 229 17.77 -27.84 -9.58
CA ALA A 229 19.18 -27.93 -9.93
C ALA A 229 20.06 -27.75 -8.68
N PRO A 230 21.26 -28.36 -8.65
CA PRO A 230 22.22 -28.09 -7.59
C PRO A 230 22.73 -26.64 -7.67
N LEU A 231 23.03 -26.08 -6.51
CA LEU A 231 23.64 -24.76 -6.36
C LEU A 231 25.15 -24.88 -6.18
N THR A 232 25.87 -23.91 -6.72
CA THR A 232 27.29 -23.71 -6.42
C THR A 232 27.43 -22.57 -5.42
N LEU A 233 28.21 -22.79 -4.36
CA LEU A 233 28.55 -21.80 -3.35
C LEU A 233 30.05 -21.48 -3.44
N GLU A 234 30.38 -20.23 -3.74
CA GLU A 234 31.75 -19.74 -3.78
C GLU A 234 31.96 -18.63 -2.75
N GLU A 235 33.00 -18.76 -1.94
CA GLU A 235 33.31 -17.80 -0.88
C GLU A 235 34.71 -17.20 -1.08
N THR A 236 34.75 -15.87 -1.04
CA THR A 236 35.99 -15.09 -0.95
C THR A 236 35.96 -14.24 0.31
N ALA A 237 37.08 -13.58 0.62
CA ALA A 237 37.13 -12.61 1.72
C ALA A 237 36.17 -11.42 1.53
N ALA A 238 35.84 -11.08 0.28
CA ALA A 238 35.00 -9.93 -0.05
C ALA A 238 33.53 -10.30 -0.30
N CYS A 239 33.26 -11.50 -0.81
CA CYS A 239 31.95 -11.85 -1.37
C CYS A 239 31.58 -13.32 -1.13
N ILE A 240 30.27 -13.58 -1.03
CA ILE A 240 29.66 -14.91 -1.13
C ILE A 240 28.83 -14.93 -2.41
N THR A 241 29.12 -15.87 -3.31
CA THR A 241 28.38 -16.04 -4.57
C THR A 241 27.62 -17.36 -4.55
N VAL A 242 26.34 -17.31 -4.92
CA VAL A 242 25.46 -18.48 -5.05
C VAL A 242 24.97 -18.53 -6.49
N THR A 243 25.28 -19.61 -7.20
CA THR A 243 24.98 -19.77 -8.63
C THR A 243 24.06 -20.97 -8.85
N GLY A 244 22.96 -20.75 -9.57
CA GLY A 244 22.08 -21.79 -10.12
C GLY A 244 22.18 -21.88 -11.65
N ASP A 245 21.20 -22.50 -12.30
CA ASP A 245 21.24 -22.74 -13.75
C ASP A 245 21.19 -21.44 -14.58
N ASP A 246 20.28 -20.53 -14.25
CA ASP A 246 20.03 -19.29 -14.99
C ASP A 246 20.13 -18.03 -14.12
N PHE A 247 20.51 -18.16 -12.85
CA PHE A 247 20.59 -17.04 -11.91
C PHE A 247 21.87 -17.09 -11.06
N ALA A 248 22.29 -15.91 -10.59
CA ALA A 248 23.39 -15.78 -9.65
C ALA A 248 23.10 -14.68 -8.62
N LEU A 249 23.48 -14.91 -7.37
CA LEU A 249 23.39 -13.93 -6.28
C LEU A 249 24.78 -13.68 -5.70
N ALA A 250 25.11 -12.42 -5.44
CA ALA A 250 26.36 -12.05 -4.79
C ALA A 250 26.09 -11.21 -3.54
N PHE A 251 26.61 -11.64 -2.40
CA PHE A 251 26.52 -10.92 -1.13
C PHE A 251 27.86 -10.25 -0.84
N ASP A 252 27.83 -8.94 -0.58
CA ASP A 252 29.03 -8.18 -0.18
C ASP A 252 29.24 -8.34 1.34
N ARG A 253 30.39 -8.90 1.73
CA ARG A 253 30.72 -9.16 3.14
C ARG A 253 31.02 -7.89 3.94
N LYS A 254 31.56 -6.86 3.29
CA LYS A 254 31.92 -5.59 3.92
C LYS A 254 30.67 -4.73 4.14
N GLN A 255 29.79 -4.69 3.15
CA GLN A 255 28.55 -3.93 3.21
C GLN A 255 27.48 -4.69 3.98
N GLY A 256 27.45 -6.03 3.94
CA GLY A 256 26.42 -6.85 4.59
C GLY A 256 25.08 -6.71 3.89
N LEU A 257 25.05 -6.84 2.57
CA LEU A 257 23.84 -6.84 1.75
C LEU A 257 23.95 -7.81 0.57
N LEU A 258 22.80 -8.19 0.02
CA LEU A 258 22.73 -8.72 -1.34
C LEU A 258 23.11 -7.58 -2.30
N ALA A 259 24.22 -7.74 -3.03
CA ALA A 259 24.79 -6.70 -3.88
C ALA A 259 24.43 -6.89 -5.35
N SER A 260 24.10 -8.12 -5.76
CA SER A 260 23.77 -8.49 -7.14
C SER A 260 22.76 -9.63 -7.12
N PHE A 261 21.77 -9.54 -8.01
CA PHE A 261 20.87 -10.63 -8.33
C PHE A 261 20.66 -10.64 -9.84
N GLN A 262 21.26 -11.62 -10.51
CA GLN A 262 21.25 -11.74 -11.96
C GLN A 262 20.36 -12.88 -12.42
N VAL A 263 19.73 -12.70 -13.58
CA VAL A 263 19.03 -13.76 -14.33
C VAL A 263 19.39 -13.67 -15.80
N GLY A 264 19.78 -14.77 -16.44
CA GLY A 264 20.23 -14.79 -17.82
C GLY A 264 21.41 -13.84 -18.10
N GLY A 265 22.22 -13.54 -17.08
CA GLY A 265 23.32 -12.56 -17.14
C GLY A 265 22.91 -11.08 -17.07
N GLN A 266 21.62 -10.78 -16.87
CA GLN A 266 21.11 -9.43 -16.68
C GLN A 266 21.03 -9.10 -15.19
N GLU A 267 21.55 -7.93 -14.79
CA GLU A 267 21.49 -7.45 -13.41
C GLU A 267 20.10 -6.87 -13.10
N LEU A 268 19.48 -7.36 -12.02
CA LEU A 268 18.17 -6.88 -11.56
C LEU A 268 18.33 -5.78 -10.49
N LEU A 269 19.39 -5.84 -9.68
CA LEU A 269 19.57 -4.97 -8.52
C LEU A 269 20.72 -3.98 -8.73
N SER A 270 20.50 -2.74 -8.31
CA SER A 270 21.59 -1.78 -8.12
C SER A 270 22.01 -1.69 -6.65
N ARG A 271 21.10 -1.97 -5.70
CA ARG A 271 21.40 -1.93 -4.25
C ARG A 271 20.36 -2.68 -3.41
N GLY A 272 20.81 -3.34 -2.34
CA GLY A 272 19.95 -3.89 -1.29
C GLY A 272 19.44 -5.31 -1.60
N PRO A 273 18.61 -5.90 -0.72
CA PRO A 273 17.77 -5.22 0.27
C PRO A 273 18.48 -4.70 1.52
N ILE A 274 17.89 -3.68 2.16
CA ILE A 274 18.32 -3.06 3.42
C ILE A 274 17.09 -2.85 4.30
N LEU A 275 17.22 -3.03 5.63
CA LEU A 275 16.14 -2.68 6.56
C LEU A 275 15.75 -1.20 6.38
N ASN A 276 14.46 -0.94 6.24
CA ASN A 276 13.91 0.41 6.17
C ASN A 276 12.96 0.66 7.34
N LEU A 277 13.25 1.72 8.11
CA LEU A 277 12.46 2.19 9.25
C LEU A 277 11.96 3.63 9.05
N TRP A 278 12.01 4.15 7.81
CA TRP A 278 11.71 5.54 7.50
C TRP A 278 10.80 5.68 6.28
N ARG A 279 9.97 6.73 6.29
CA ARG A 279 9.19 7.19 5.13
C ARG A 279 9.35 8.70 4.98
N ALA A 280 9.15 9.23 3.78
CA ALA A 280 9.05 10.68 3.61
C ALA A 280 7.84 11.22 4.41
N THR A 281 8.06 12.06 5.41
CA THR A 281 6.99 12.50 6.33
C THR A 281 5.84 13.19 5.59
N THR A 282 4.61 12.79 5.89
CA THR A 282 3.39 13.48 5.44
C THR A 282 3.15 14.78 6.21
N ASP A 283 2.24 15.62 5.72
CA ASP A 283 1.75 16.80 6.47
C ASP A 283 1.16 16.41 7.83
N ASN A 284 0.49 15.25 7.92
CA ASN A 284 0.00 14.72 9.19
C ASN A 284 1.11 14.29 10.13
N ASP A 285 2.18 13.68 9.63
CA ASP A 285 3.32 13.30 10.47
C ASP A 285 3.95 14.55 11.14
N ARG A 286 3.90 15.70 10.45
CA ARG A 286 4.38 17.01 10.90
C ARG A 286 3.35 17.81 11.72
N GLY A 287 2.09 17.38 11.72
CA GLY A 287 0.96 18.10 12.31
C GLY A 287 1.05 18.26 13.83
N ARG A 288 0.59 19.41 14.36
CA ARG A 288 0.72 19.79 15.78
C ARG A 288 -0.61 20.11 16.47
N HIS A 289 -1.75 20.00 15.80
CA HIS A 289 -2.99 20.58 16.30
C HIS A 289 -3.55 19.88 17.55
N ARG A 290 -3.58 18.54 17.56
CA ARG A 290 -4.13 17.72 18.67
C ARG A 290 -3.32 16.45 18.97
N ALA A 291 -2.13 16.33 18.39
CA ALA A 291 -1.21 15.23 18.61
C ALA A 291 0.23 15.76 18.66
N GLU A 292 1.11 15.03 19.34
CA GLU A 292 2.55 15.28 19.26
C GLU A 292 3.05 14.92 17.85
N PRO A 293 3.83 15.79 17.18
CA PRO A 293 4.32 15.53 15.83
C PRO A 293 5.28 14.34 15.83
N VAL A 294 4.87 13.27 15.15
CA VAL A 294 5.65 12.04 15.06
C VAL A 294 6.89 12.22 14.18
N ALA A 295 6.81 13.07 13.15
CA ALA A 295 7.94 13.40 12.27
C ALA A 295 9.17 13.90 13.04
N GLU A 296 9.00 14.88 13.92
CA GLU A 296 10.09 15.42 14.75
C GLU A 296 10.67 14.37 15.69
N THR A 297 9.81 13.48 16.20
CA THR A 297 10.25 12.40 17.07
C THR A 297 11.10 11.40 16.29
N TRP A 298 10.65 10.97 15.11
CA TRP A 298 11.40 10.08 14.22
C TRP A 298 12.73 10.69 13.74
N GLN A 299 12.76 11.98 13.43
CA GLN A 299 13.98 12.69 13.05
C GLN A 299 14.96 12.83 14.22
N ARG A 300 14.48 13.14 15.42
CA ARG A 300 15.33 13.16 16.63
C ARG A 300 15.90 11.79 16.94
N MET A 301 15.12 10.74 16.71
CA MET A 301 15.57 9.34 16.79
C MET A 301 16.56 8.96 15.68
N GLY A 302 16.70 9.78 14.63
CA GLY A 302 17.63 9.54 13.53
C GLY A 302 17.25 8.36 12.64
N LEU A 303 15.97 8.00 12.58
CA LEU A 303 15.47 6.90 11.74
C LEU A 303 15.75 7.13 10.24
N ASN A 304 15.85 8.39 9.83
CA ASN A 304 16.19 8.80 8.46
C ASN A 304 17.69 8.76 8.13
N ARG A 305 18.56 8.40 9.09
CA ARG A 305 20.02 8.46 8.96
C ARG A 305 20.74 7.31 9.67
N LEU A 306 20.11 6.14 9.68
CA LEU A 306 20.69 4.94 10.29
C LEU A 306 21.97 4.53 9.56
N VAL A 307 23.01 4.27 10.34
CA VAL A 307 24.28 3.71 9.88
C VAL A 307 24.30 2.23 10.23
N ARG A 308 24.70 1.40 9.27
CA ARG A 308 24.82 -0.04 9.44
C ARG A 308 26.22 -0.44 9.84
N LEU A 309 26.32 -1.24 10.89
CA LEU A 309 27.52 -1.95 11.32
C LEU A 309 27.32 -3.45 11.11
N VAL A 310 27.98 -4.01 10.10
CA VAL A 310 27.93 -5.44 9.81
C VAL A 310 28.63 -6.22 10.92
N ARG A 311 27.94 -7.23 11.44
CA ARG A 311 28.46 -8.14 12.49
C ARG A 311 28.84 -9.49 11.91
N GLU A 312 28.04 -10.01 11.00
CA GLU A 312 28.23 -11.32 10.42
C GLU A 312 27.70 -11.36 8.99
N VAL A 313 28.46 -12.02 8.12
CA VAL A 313 28.00 -12.49 6.80
C VAL A 313 28.55 -13.90 6.66
N SER A 314 27.67 -14.90 6.72
CA SER A 314 28.04 -16.32 6.69
C SER A 314 27.14 -17.07 5.71
N ALA A 315 27.66 -18.16 5.14
CA ALA A 315 26.89 -19.04 4.28
C ALA A 315 27.15 -20.51 4.62
N GLU A 316 26.16 -21.35 4.33
CA GLU A 316 26.25 -22.79 4.42
C GLU A 316 25.53 -23.43 3.23
N LEU A 317 26.12 -24.48 2.68
CA LEU A 317 25.45 -25.38 1.74
C LEU A 317 24.65 -26.40 2.57
N VAL A 318 23.33 -26.16 2.70
CA VAL A 318 22.42 -26.99 3.50
C VAL A 318 22.20 -28.35 2.83
N SER A 319 22.02 -28.33 1.51
CA SER A 319 21.94 -29.50 0.65
C SER A 319 22.44 -29.11 -0.74
N PRO A 320 22.65 -30.06 -1.68
CA PRO A 320 23.07 -29.70 -3.03
C PRO A 320 22.16 -28.65 -3.69
N GLN A 321 20.86 -28.60 -3.36
CA GLN A 321 19.88 -27.68 -3.95
C GLN A 321 19.56 -26.45 -3.07
N VAL A 322 20.18 -26.31 -1.90
CA VAL A 322 19.82 -25.25 -0.94
C VAL A 322 21.06 -24.64 -0.30
N VAL A 323 21.20 -23.33 -0.43
CA VAL A 323 22.21 -22.53 0.26
C VAL A 323 21.50 -21.59 1.22
N ARG A 324 22.05 -21.45 2.43
CA ARG A 324 21.58 -20.46 3.40
C ARG A 324 22.66 -19.41 3.62
N VAL A 325 22.31 -18.13 3.49
CA VAL A 325 23.16 -16.99 3.82
C VAL A 325 22.55 -16.24 4.99
N THR A 326 23.33 -15.99 6.03
CA THR A 326 22.91 -15.21 7.21
C THR A 326 23.67 -13.90 7.26
N LEU A 327 22.93 -12.80 7.29
CA LEU A 327 23.45 -11.46 7.56
C LEU A 327 23.02 -11.04 8.96
N ARG A 328 23.98 -10.55 9.76
CA ARG A 328 23.68 -9.86 11.02
C ARG A 328 24.31 -8.49 11.00
N ASP A 329 23.53 -7.51 11.41
CA ASP A 329 23.98 -6.13 11.48
C ASP A 329 23.34 -5.40 12.66
N TRP A 330 23.95 -4.27 12.99
CA TRP A 330 23.43 -3.31 13.94
C TRP A 330 23.20 -1.99 13.23
N GLN A 331 22.03 -1.40 13.39
CA GLN A 331 21.67 -0.12 12.79
C GLN A 331 21.35 0.90 13.87
N SER A 332 22.01 2.05 13.81
CA SER A 332 21.76 3.18 14.72
C SER A 332 22.12 4.49 14.05
N PRO A 333 21.57 5.63 14.52
CA PRO A 333 22.17 6.92 14.26
C PRO A 333 23.64 6.92 14.72
N ALA A 334 24.51 7.65 14.03
CA ALA A 334 25.95 7.70 14.35
C ALA A 334 26.22 8.21 15.77
N GLU A 335 25.34 9.08 16.27
CA GLU A 335 25.37 9.72 17.58
C GLU A 335 24.75 8.88 18.71
N SER A 336 24.21 7.69 18.42
CA SER A 336 23.47 6.86 19.39
C SER A 336 24.16 5.54 19.69
N THR A 337 24.16 5.13 20.97
CA THR A 337 24.55 3.78 21.42
C THR A 337 23.39 2.78 21.40
N PHE A 338 22.15 3.28 21.36
CA PHE A 338 20.96 2.46 21.12
C PHE A 338 20.74 2.30 19.61
N GLY A 339 20.13 1.19 19.22
CA GLY A 339 19.82 0.92 17.83
C GLY A 339 18.92 -0.29 17.67
N PHE A 340 19.12 -0.96 16.54
CA PHE A 340 18.33 -2.09 16.08
C PHE A 340 19.30 -3.19 15.66
N ALA A 341 19.16 -4.37 16.28
CA ALA A 341 19.78 -5.56 15.75
C ALA A 341 18.90 -6.09 14.61
N SER A 342 19.53 -6.38 13.48
CA SER A 342 18.89 -6.96 12.30
C SER A 342 19.57 -8.29 12.00
N ARG A 343 18.77 -9.33 11.79
CA ARG A 343 19.23 -10.60 11.25
C ARG A 343 18.38 -10.95 10.04
N GLN A 344 19.01 -11.11 8.90
CA GLN A 344 18.36 -11.51 7.65
C GLN A 344 18.89 -12.88 7.25
N VAL A 345 17.99 -13.85 7.09
CA VAL A 345 18.33 -15.21 6.67
C VAL A 345 17.76 -15.44 5.29
N TYR A 346 18.64 -15.60 4.32
CA TYR A 346 18.33 -15.88 2.92
C TYR A 346 18.49 -17.39 2.69
N THR A 347 17.39 -18.08 2.40
CA THR A 347 17.42 -19.47 1.95
C THR A 347 17.21 -19.46 0.44
N ILE A 348 18.28 -19.73 -0.31
CA ILE A 348 18.29 -19.80 -1.76
C ILE A 348 18.05 -21.25 -2.19
N TYR A 349 17.06 -21.46 -3.04
CA TYR A 349 16.71 -22.76 -3.60
C TYR A 349 17.23 -22.87 -5.03
N GLY A 350 17.54 -24.09 -5.46
CA GLY A 350 17.95 -24.40 -6.84
C GLY A 350 16.90 -24.05 -7.90
N SER A 351 15.66 -23.77 -7.50
CA SER A 351 14.67 -23.19 -8.41
C SER A 351 15.00 -21.76 -8.82
N GLY A 352 15.71 -20.97 -8.00
CA GLY A 352 15.86 -19.51 -8.11
C GLY A 352 15.02 -18.71 -7.11
N ASP A 353 14.23 -19.38 -6.27
CA ASP A 353 13.51 -18.73 -5.18
C ASP A 353 14.44 -18.41 -4.02
N VAL A 354 14.22 -17.25 -3.40
CA VAL A 354 14.98 -16.77 -2.25
C VAL A 354 14.00 -16.43 -1.15
N GLN A 355 13.88 -17.31 -0.15
CA GLN A 355 13.11 -17.02 1.05
C GLN A 355 13.94 -16.13 1.97
N VAL A 356 13.43 -14.95 2.31
CA VAL A 356 14.06 -14.00 3.22
C VAL A 356 13.27 -13.98 4.52
N HIS A 357 13.90 -14.35 5.63
CA HIS A 357 13.37 -14.09 6.97
C HIS A 357 14.10 -12.90 7.58
N VAL A 358 13.35 -11.92 8.06
CA VAL A 358 13.88 -10.72 8.70
C VAL A 358 13.50 -10.75 10.16
N TYR A 359 14.50 -10.72 11.03
CA TYR A 359 14.35 -10.56 12.47
C TYR A 359 14.86 -9.18 12.84
N PHE A 360 14.00 -8.41 13.48
CA PHE A 360 14.25 -7.06 13.92
C PHE A 360 14.13 -7.01 15.44
N GLU A 361 15.18 -6.57 16.13
CA GLU A 361 15.22 -6.48 17.59
C GLU A 361 15.71 -5.08 18.02
N PRO A 362 14.80 -4.20 18.50
CA PRO A 362 15.19 -2.90 19.02
C PRO A 362 15.87 -3.04 20.38
N SER A 363 16.96 -2.29 20.60
CA SER A 363 17.73 -2.35 21.85
C SER A 363 17.11 -1.56 23.01
N ALA A 364 16.09 -0.78 22.73
CA ALA A 364 15.37 0.08 23.67
C ALA A 364 13.94 0.30 23.15
N ARG A 365 13.09 0.93 23.96
CA ARG A 365 11.76 1.35 23.51
C ARG A 365 11.88 2.65 22.70
N TRP A 366 11.88 2.53 21.37
CA TRP A 366 11.90 3.68 20.44
C TRP A 366 10.53 4.29 20.17
N GLY A 367 9.47 3.86 20.85
CA GLY A 367 8.12 4.37 20.61
C GLY A 367 7.54 3.88 19.28
N LEU A 368 6.93 4.81 18.53
CA LEU A 368 6.29 4.53 17.24
C LEU A 368 7.29 4.65 16.09
N LEU A 369 7.22 3.73 15.15
CA LEU A 369 8.02 3.73 13.93
C LEU A 369 7.16 4.15 12.73
N PRO A 370 7.73 4.82 11.72
CA PRO A 370 7.03 5.09 10.47
C PRO A 370 6.66 3.80 9.72
N ARG A 371 7.58 2.83 9.72
CA ARG A 371 7.42 1.51 9.08
C ARG A 371 8.46 0.50 9.58
N ILE A 372 8.23 -0.77 9.25
CA ILE A 372 9.22 -1.84 9.32
C ILE A 372 9.17 -2.60 7.99
N GLY A 373 10.26 -2.57 7.23
CA GLY A 373 10.30 -3.17 5.90
C GLY A 373 11.71 -3.38 5.36
N LEU A 374 11.78 -3.82 4.09
CA LEU A 374 13.00 -3.81 3.30
C LEU A 374 12.90 -2.78 2.19
N GLN A 375 13.98 -2.05 1.93
CA GLN A 375 14.15 -1.20 0.75
C GLN A 375 15.25 -1.77 -0.14
N LEU A 376 14.99 -1.80 -1.44
CA LEU A 376 15.93 -2.21 -2.47
C LEU A 376 15.81 -1.29 -3.68
N TYR A 377 16.84 -1.27 -4.50
CA TYR A 377 16.89 -0.48 -5.72
C TYR A 377 17.11 -1.44 -6.89
N LEU A 378 16.18 -1.41 -7.83
CA LEU A 378 16.34 -2.13 -9.09
C LEU A 378 17.19 -1.30 -10.05
N ALA A 379 17.94 -1.98 -10.90
CA ALA A 379 18.70 -1.31 -11.95
C ALA A 379 17.75 -0.59 -12.95
N ALA A 380 18.31 0.29 -13.77
CA ALA A 380 17.51 1.04 -14.74
C ALA A 380 16.78 0.11 -15.74
N GLY A 381 15.54 0.45 -16.07
CA GLY A 381 14.75 -0.22 -17.11
C GLY A 381 13.63 -1.15 -16.63
N TYR A 382 13.52 -1.43 -15.33
CA TYR A 382 12.42 -2.23 -14.75
C TYR A 382 11.20 -1.36 -14.38
N ASN A 383 10.67 -0.60 -15.34
CA ASN A 383 9.62 0.42 -15.11
C ASN A 383 8.19 -0.16 -15.05
N ARG A 384 7.95 -1.43 -15.38
CA ARG A 384 6.59 -1.99 -15.35
C ARG A 384 6.31 -2.61 -13.98
N MET A 385 5.41 -2.00 -13.21
CA MET A 385 4.88 -2.59 -11.98
C MET A 385 3.63 -3.43 -12.28
N ILE A 386 3.59 -4.63 -11.72
CA ILE A 386 2.45 -5.54 -11.76
C ILE A 386 2.26 -6.05 -10.34
N TRP A 387 1.06 -6.04 -9.79
CA TRP A 387 0.82 -6.56 -8.45
C TRP A 387 -0.55 -7.23 -8.33
N PHE A 388 -0.63 -8.19 -7.41
CA PHE A 388 -1.89 -8.74 -6.94
C PHE A 388 -2.09 -8.33 -5.47
N GLY A 389 -3.04 -7.43 -5.24
CA GLY A 389 -3.26 -6.77 -3.96
C GLY A 389 -4.30 -5.67 -4.10
N ARG A 390 -4.38 -4.75 -3.13
CA ARG A 390 -5.31 -3.62 -3.26
C ARG A 390 -4.85 -2.60 -4.29
N GLY A 391 -5.81 -1.99 -5.00
CA GLY A 391 -5.55 -0.98 -6.02
C GLY A 391 -6.82 -0.52 -6.75
N PRO A 392 -6.69 0.19 -7.88
CA PRO A 392 -5.42 0.58 -8.50
C PRO A 392 -4.73 1.77 -7.83
N HIS A 393 -5.46 2.63 -7.10
CA HIS A 393 -4.93 3.80 -6.40
C HIS A 393 -4.12 3.42 -5.15
N GLU A 394 -3.44 4.40 -4.53
CA GLU A 394 -2.72 4.18 -3.27
C GLU A 394 -3.67 3.91 -2.10
N SER A 395 -3.22 3.07 -1.17
CA SER A 395 -3.93 2.71 0.05
C SER A 395 -2.98 2.63 1.24
N TYR A 396 -3.51 2.88 2.43
CA TYR A 396 -2.80 2.78 3.71
C TYR A 396 -3.66 2.02 4.71
N ILE A 397 -3.07 1.52 5.79
CA ILE A 397 -3.77 0.63 6.74
C ILE A 397 -5.02 1.25 7.39
N ASP A 398 -5.13 2.58 7.40
CA ASP A 398 -6.28 3.34 7.87
C ASP A 398 -7.06 4.05 6.75
N ARG A 399 -6.75 3.75 5.47
CA ARG A 399 -7.40 4.29 4.26
C ARG A 399 -7.27 3.31 3.10
N LEU A 400 -8.09 2.25 3.10
CA LEU A 400 -8.00 1.14 2.14
C LEU A 400 -9.35 0.56 1.70
N ALA A 401 -10.47 1.07 2.22
CA ALA A 401 -11.78 0.47 2.01
C ALA A 401 -12.23 0.53 0.54
N SER A 402 -11.88 1.62 -0.14
CA SER A 402 -12.13 1.82 -1.57
C SER A 402 -11.30 0.93 -2.51
N ALA A 403 -10.17 0.43 -2.04
CA ALA A 403 -9.20 -0.27 -2.89
C ALA A 403 -9.50 -1.78 -2.93
N SER A 404 -9.98 -2.26 -4.08
CA SER A 404 -10.31 -3.68 -4.28
C SER A 404 -9.05 -4.52 -4.48
N VAL A 405 -9.08 -5.77 -4.02
CA VAL A 405 -8.05 -6.76 -4.35
C VAL A 405 -8.17 -7.15 -5.81
N GLY A 406 -7.09 -7.09 -6.57
CA GLY A 406 -7.09 -7.43 -7.99
C GLY A 406 -5.69 -7.50 -8.56
N ARG A 407 -5.57 -7.89 -9.83
CA ARG A 407 -4.32 -7.87 -10.57
C ARG A 407 -4.22 -6.56 -11.35
N TYR A 408 -3.33 -5.69 -10.92
CA TYR A 408 -3.14 -4.37 -11.52
C TYR A 408 -1.77 -4.27 -12.19
N SER A 409 -1.65 -3.32 -13.11
CA SER A 409 -0.38 -3.03 -13.77
C SER A 409 -0.32 -1.59 -14.28
N GLY A 410 0.86 -0.98 -14.19
CA GLY A 410 1.17 0.36 -14.69
C GLY A 410 2.68 0.59 -14.72
N SER A 411 3.12 1.75 -15.20
CA SER A 411 4.52 2.18 -15.00
C SER A 411 4.77 2.56 -13.54
N VAL A 412 6.04 2.65 -13.13
CA VAL A 412 6.43 3.19 -11.82
C VAL A 412 6.05 4.67 -11.73
N ASP A 413 6.20 5.42 -12.83
CA ASP A 413 5.78 6.84 -12.90
C ASP A 413 4.27 7.01 -12.65
N GLU A 414 3.43 6.08 -13.10
CA GLU A 414 1.99 6.09 -12.84
C GLU A 414 1.62 5.77 -11.38
N GLN A 415 2.57 5.28 -10.58
CA GLN A 415 2.34 5.01 -9.15
C GLN A 415 2.66 6.21 -8.25
N TYR A 416 3.30 7.25 -8.80
CA TYR A 416 3.57 8.49 -8.09
C TYR A 416 2.30 9.35 -7.99
N VAL A 417 1.98 9.82 -6.78
CA VAL A 417 0.88 10.76 -6.53
C VAL A 417 1.45 12.17 -6.32
N PRO A 418 1.16 13.14 -7.20
CA PRO A 418 1.78 14.46 -7.21
C PRO A 418 1.15 15.43 -6.19
N TYR A 419 1.25 15.11 -4.90
CA TYR A 419 0.88 16.07 -3.84
C TYR A 419 1.67 17.38 -4.00
N VAL A 420 1.01 18.53 -3.82
CA VAL A 420 1.61 19.87 -4.01
C VAL A 420 2.91 20.01 -3.19
N MET A 421 2.87 19.63 -1.91
CA MET A 421 4.08 19.40 -1.12
C MET A 421 4.47 17.91 -1.22
N PRO A 422 5.64 17.57 -1.77
CA PRO A 422 6.09 16.19 -1.86
C PRO A 422 6.20 15.50 -0.49
N GLN A 423 5.78 14.23 -0.45
CA GLN A 423 5.71 13.39 0.75
C GLN A 423 5.56 11.90 0.39
N GLU A 424 5.47 11.02 1.39
CA GLU A 424 5.15 9.60 1.18
C GLU A 424 3.86 9.42 0.37
N ASN A 425 3.90 8.56 -0.64
CA ASN A 425 2.79 8.26 -1.54
C ASN A 425 2.98 6.91 -2.24
N GLY A 426 1.96 6.47 -3.00
CA GLY A 426 2.02 5.32 -3.90
C GLY A 426 1.91 3.94 -3.24
N ASN A 427 1.73 3.88 -1.92
CA ASN A 427 1.65 2.62 -1.17
C ASN A 427 0.47 1.76 -1.64
N LYS A 428 0.67 0.44 -1.72
CA LYS A 428 -0.35 -0.58 -1.97
C LYS A 428 -0.41 -1.50 -0.77
N THR A 429 -1.60 -1.76 -0.23
CA THR A 429 -1.79 -2.66 0.92
C THR A 429 -2.30 -4.04 0.51
N ASP A 430 -2.22 -5.00 1.43
CA ASP A 430 -2.63 -6.39 1.26
C ASP A 430 -2.07 -7.02 -0.04
N VAL A 431 -0.80 -6.73 -0.37
CA VAL A 431 -0.16 -7.23 -1.58
C VAL A 431 0.34 -8.65 -1.36
N ARG A 432 -0.19 -9.60 -2.14
CA ARG A 432 0.27 -11.00 -2.16
C ARG A 432 1.60 -11.07 -2.87
N TRP A 433 1.70 -10.42 -4.03
CA TRP A 433 2.93 -10.31 -4.78
C TRP A 433 2.98 -9.03 -5.62
N VAL A 434 4.20 -8.58 -5.88
CA VAL A 434 4.55 -7.49 -6.80
C VAL A 434 5.67 -7.96 -7.71
N ALA A 435 5.66 -7.54 -8.97
CA ALA A 435 6.75 -7.69 -9.91
C ALA A 435 7.10 -6.33 -10.54
N LEU A 436 8.39 -6.02 -10.60
CA LEU A 436 8.94 -4.95 -11.43
C LEU A 436 9.69 -5.59 -12.59
N ALA A 437 9.26 -5.30 -13.81
CA ALA A 437 9.76 -5.92 -15.02
C ALA A 437 10.17 -4.91 -16.08
N ALA A 438 11.09 -5.30 -16.93
CA ALA A 438 11.40 -4.65 -18.18
C ALA A 438 10.35 -5.04 -19.25
N ASP A 439 10.36 -4.35 -20.39
CA ASP A 439 9.39 -4.56 -21.47
C ASP A 439 9.36 -6.01 -22.02
N ASN A 440 10.46 -6.74 -21.89
CA ASN A 440 10.58 -8.14 -22.31
C ASN A 440 10.05 -9.15 -21.25
N GLY A 441 9.56 -8.67 -20.10
CA GLY A 441 9.04 -9.48 -19.00
C GLY A 441 10.09 -10.02 -18.03
N VAL A 442 11.39 -9.77 -18.25
CA VAL A 442 12.44 -10.07 -17.27
C VAL A 442 12.31 -9.09 -16.11
N GLY A 443 12.44 -9.57 -14.87
CA GLY A 443 12.27 -8.69 -13.72
C GLY A 443 12.50 -9.36 -12.37
N LEU A 444 12.16 -8.63 -11.32
CA LEU A 444 12.19 -9.11 -9.95
C LEU A 444 10.78 -9.13 -9.39
N MET A 445 10.43 -10.25 -8.76
CA MET A 445 9.17 -10.46 -8.06
C MET A 445 9.42 -10.60 -6.56
N ALA A 446 8.54 -10.01 -5.76
CA ALA A 446 8.45 -10.23 -4.32
C ALA A 446 7.07 -10.80 -3.97
N VAL A 447 7.05 -11.79 -3.07
CA VAL A 447 5.82 -12.44 -2.58
C VAL A 447 5.78 -12.32 -1.05
N GLY A 448 4.64 -11.87 -0.53
CA GLY A 448 4.38 -11.75 0.88
C GLY A 448 4.14 -13.09 1.56
N ALA A 449 4.24 -13.10 2.89
CA ALA A 449 3.93 -14.27 3.71
C ALA A 449 3.12 -13.86 4.96
N PRO A 450 1.80 -13.59 4.84
CA PRO A 450 0.98 -13.70 3.62
C PRO A 450 0.95 -12.43 2.74
N TYR A 451 1.15 -11.25 3.32
CA TYR A 451 1.02 -9.97 2.60
C TYR A 451 2.22 -9.06 2.84
N LEU A 452 2.35 -8.06 1.97
CA LEU A 452 3.25 -6.92 2.08
C LEU A 452 2.46 -5.62 1.88
N GLU A 453 3.02 -4.52 2.37
CA GLU A 453 2.75 -3.19 1.82
C GLU A 453 3.89 -2.81 0.85
N VAL A 454 3.56 -2.21 -0.28
CA VAL A 454 4.52 -1.99 -1.37
C VAL A 454 4.40 -0.59 -1.96
N SER A 455 5.54 0.07 -2.17
CA SER A 455 5.64 1.29 -2.99
C SER A 455 6.86 1.21 -3.90
N ALA A 456 6.77 1.79 -5.10
CA ALA A 456 7.84 1.85 -6.08
C ALA A 456 7.95 3.27 -6.65
N HIS A 457 9.15 3.84 -6.67
CA HIS A 457 9.36 5.24 -7.05
C HIS A 457 10.65 5.45 -7.85
N HIS A 458 10.61 6.39 -8.78
CA HIS A 458 11.81 6.99 -9.41
C HIS A 458 12.37 8.17 -8.59
N TYR A 459 11.71 8.55 -7.50
CA TYR A 459 12.19 9.54 -6.54
C TYR A 459 12.54 8.83 -5.24
N THR A 460 13.72 9.12 -4.69
CA THR A 460 14.10 8.52 -3.41
C THR A 460 13.25 9.07 -2.27
N SER A 461 13.02 8.27 -1.23
CA SER A 461 12.37 8.72 0.01
C SER A 461 13.04 9.97 0.62
N ALA A 462 14.36 10.10 0.45
CA ALA A 462 15.11 11.27 0.89
C ALA A 462 14.80 12.52 0.05
N ASN A 463 14.70 12.38 -1.29
CA ASN A 463 14.32 13.48 -2.17
C ASN A 463 12.87 13.92 -1.94
N LEU A 464 11.93 12.97 -1.82
CA LEU A 464 10.53 13.27 -1.45
C LEU A 464 10.43 14.03 -0.12
N HIS A 465 11.25 13.67 0.87
CA HIS A 465 11.24 14.35 2.16
C HIS A 465 11.83 15.77 2.13
N GLN A 466 12.84 16.00 1.28
CA GLN A 466 13.56 17.28 1.20
C GLN A 466 12.84 18.32 0.33
N ALA A 467 12.19 17.87 -0.74
CA ALA A 467 11.50 18.75 -1.67
C ALA A 467 10.30 19.43 -1.00
N GLN A 468 10.16 20.73 -1.24
CA GLN A 468 9.00 21.53 -0.84
C GLN A 468 8.00 21.67 -1.99
N HIS A 469 8.49 21.60 -3.23
CA HIS A 469 7.69 21.70 -4.45
C HIS A 469 7.98 20.56 -5.42
N THR A 470 7.01 20.21 -6.25
CA THR A 470 7.13 19.09 -7.22
C THR A 470 8.26 19.31 -8.25
N ASN A 471 8.57 20.56 -8.61
CA ASN A 471 9.69 20.90 -9.51
C ASN A 471 11.08 20.71 -8.87
N GLU A 472 11.18 20.42 -7.57
CA GLU A 472 12.45 20.13 -6.88
C GLU A 472 12.77 18.63 -6.87
N LEU A 473 11.85 17.79 -7.32
CA LEU A 473 12.05 16.35 -7.41
C LEU A 473 13.08 15.98 -8.47
N GLN A 474 13.90 14.99 -8.16
CA GLN A 474 15.01 14.52 -8.98
C GLN A 474 14.77 13.08 -9.38
N TRP A 475 14.22 12.91 -10.59
CA TRP A 475 13.97 11.60 -11.17
C TRP A 475 15.28 10.82 -11.32
N GLN A 476 15.25 9.53 -10.98
CA GLN A 476 16.38 8.61 -11.12
C GLN A 476 15.98 7.44 -12.04
N PRO A 477 16.92 6.90 -12.84
CA PRO A 477 16.62 5.77 -13.71
C PRO A 477 16.41 4.46 -12.95
N GLU A 478 17.00 4.31 -11.76
CA GLU A 478 16.71 3.22 -10.83
C GLU A 478 15.31 3.35 -10.23
N VAL A 479 14.75 2.21 -9.80
CA VAL A 479 13.49 2.17 -9.07
C VAL A 479 13.78 1.86 -7.60
N GLU A 480 13.44 2.78 -6.70
CA GLU A 480 13.38 2.52 -5.26
C GLU A 480 12.12 1.71 -4.97
N LEU A 481 12.27 0.46 -4.56
CA LEU A 481 11.18 -0.45 -4.18
C LEU A 481 11.21 -0.67 -2.67
N ASN A 482 10.08 -0.41 -2.03
CA ASN A 482 9.86 -0.72 -0.63
C ASN A 482 8.93 -1.94 -0.50
N LEU A 483 9.33 -2.89 0.35
CA LEU A 483 8.62 -4.12 0.68
C LEU A 483 8.44 -4.18 2.20
N ASP A 484 7.32 -3.67 2.69
CA ASP A 484 7.10 -3.47 4.11
C ASP A 484 6.28 -4.61 4.72
N TYR A 485 6.68 -5.02 5.92
CA TYR A 485 5.81 -5.80 6.79
C TYR A 485 4.60 -4.96 7.21
N ARG A 486 4.86 -3.69 7.57
CA ARG A 486 3.83 -2.74 7.94
C ARG A 486 4.33 -1.29 7.88
N GLN A 487 3.43 -0.39 7.54
CA GLN A 487 3.61 1.05 7.64
C GLN A 487 2.55 1.67 8.57
N MET A 488 2.91 2.70 9.34
CA MET A 488 1.98 3.41 10.22
C MET A 488 0.91 4.15 9.40
N GLY A 489 -0.34 4.17 9.88
CA GLY A 489 -1.45 4.86 9.22
C GLY A 489 -1.21 6.38 9.07
N LEU A 490 -2.00 7.01 8.19
CA LEU A 490 -1.91 8.43 7.84
C LEU A 490 -2.48 9.36 8.92
N GLY A 491 -3.58 8.97 9.57
CA GLY A 491 -4.34 9.83 10.48
C GLY A 491 -4.87 11.12 9.80
N GLY A 492 -5.01 12.18 10.60
CA GLY A 492 -5.45 13.52 10.16
C GLY A 492 -4.89 14.64 11.03
N ALA A 493 -3.63 14.50 11.50
CA ALA A 493 -3.06 15.35 12.55
C ALA A 493 -2.70 16.78 12.11
N SER A 494 -2.65 17.05 10.80
CA SER A 494 -2.45 18.39 10.24
C SER A 494 -3.44 19.40 10.83
N CYS A 495 -4.74 19.03 10.89
CA CYS A 495 -5.73 19.70 11.73
C CYS A 495 -6.78 18.71 12.24
N GLY A 496 -6.44 17.95 13.29
CA GLY A 496 -7.35 16.92 13.80
C GLY A 496 -6.67 15.85 14.64
N PRO A 497 -7.35 14.72 14.89
CA PRO A 497 -6.73 13.58 15.56
C PRO A 497 -5.63 12.96 14.68
N GLY A 498 -4.56 12.50 15.33
CA GLY A 498 -3.54 11.71 14.67
C GLY A 498 -3.99 10.28 14.35
N THR A 499 -3.06 9.48 13.84
CA THR A 499 -3.27 8.06 13.57
C THR A 499 -3.79 7.35 14.81
N ARG A 500 -4.86 6.55 14.66
CA ARG A 500 -5.45 5.81 15.79
C ARG A 500 -4.50 4.70 16.27
N PRO A 501 -4.54 4.31 17.56
CA PRO A 501 -3.61 3.33 18.14
C PRO A 501 -3.53 1.98 17.42
N GLU A 502 -4.65 1.48 16.88
CA GLU A 502 -4.72 0.24 16.10
C GLU A 502 -3.94 0.27 14.78
N TYR A 503 -3.56 1.47 14.33
CA TYR A 503 -2.78 1.71 13.12
C TYR A 503 -1.35 2.19 13.41
N TRP A 504 -0.89 2.05 14.66
CA TRP A 504 0.49 2.32 15.03
C TRP A 504 1.41 1.15 14.69
N VAL A 505 2.66 1.48 14.39
CA VAL A 505 3.75 0.50 14.29
C VAL A 505 4.66 0.70 15.50
N HIS A 506 4.70 -0.28 16.40
CA HIS A 506 5.52 -0.21 17.60
C HIS A 506 6.95 -0.70 17.33
N SER A 507 7.92 -0.07 17.99
CA SER A 507 9.29 -0.58 18.05
C SER A 507 9.39 -1.77 19.00
N GLU A 508 8.98 -2.95 18.55
CA GLU A 508 9.05 -4.22 19.28
C GLU A 508 9.74 -5.31 18.46
N PRO A 509 10.26 -6.39 19.11
CA PRO A 509 10.81 -7.52 18.39
C PRO A 509 9.83 -8.04 17.34
N THR A 510 10.25 -8.00 16.07
CA THR A 510 9.40 -8.31 14.93
C THR A 510 10.08 -9.35 14.05
N HIS A 511 9.31 -10.34 13.61
CA HIS A 511 9.73 -11.32 12.61
C HIS A 511 8.72 -11.31 11.47
N TYR A 512 9.22 -11.21 10.25
CA TYR A 512 8.42 -11.39 9.05
C TYR A 512 9.27 -12.05 7.97
N SER A 513 8.62 -12.46 6.89
CA SER A 513 9.29 -13.06 5.76
C SER A 513 8.65 -12.69 4.44
N LEU A 514 9.46 -12.74 3.39
CA LEU A 514 9.03 -12.59 2.01
C LEU A 514 9.87 -13.48 1.12
N ARG A 515 9.39 -13.75 -0.09
CA ARG A 515 10.12 -14.49 -1.10
C ARG A 515 10.48 -13.57 -2.25
N LEU A 516 11.77 -13.52 -2.60
CA LEU A 516 12.23 -12.89 -3.84
C LEU A 516 12.40 -13.94 -4.92
N ARG A 517 12.08 -13.57 -6.15
CA ARG A 517 12.19 -14.44 -7.31
C ARG A 517 12.51 -13.63 -8.56
N ALA A 518 13.59 -13.98 -9.25
CA ALA A 518 13.84 -13.47 -10.60
C ALA A 518 12.81 -14.07 -11.57
N LEU A 519 12.29 -13.22 -12.45
CA LEU A 519 11.39 -13.59 -13.54
C LEU A 519 12.16 -13.60 -14.85
N SER A 520 12.00 -14.68 -15.59
CA SER A 520 12.43 -14.82 -16.98
C SER A 520 11.30 -14.43 -17.94
N ALA A 521 11.66 -14.02 -19.15
CA ALA A 521 10.70 -13.60 -20.17
C ALA A 521 9.58 -14.65 -20.38
N GLY A 522 8.32 -14.20 -20.37
CA GLY A 522 7.15 -15.05 -20.58
C GLY A 522 6.65 -15.83 -19.36
N GLN A 523 7.31 -15.74 -18.20
CA GLN A 523 6.77 -16.31 -16.96
C GLN A 523 5.60 -15.47 -16.44
N ASP A 524 4.49 -16.13 -16.07
CA ASP A 524 3.37 -15.45 -15.41
C ASP A 524 3.62 -15.36 -13.90
N PRO A 525 3.74 -14.15 -13.32
CA PRO A 525 3.95 -13.98 -11.89
C PRO A 525 2.88 -14.66 -11.03
N SER A 526 1.62 -14.72 -11.46
CA SER A 526 0.55 -15.38 -10.68
C SER A 526 0.85 -16.86 -10.46
N LEU A 527 1.27 -17.59 -11.49
CA LEU A 527 1.58 -19.02 -11.38
C LEU A 527 2.81 -19.27 -10.50
N VAL A 528 3.80 -18.39 -10.57
CA VAL A 528 4.97 -18.43 -9.70
C VAL A 528 4.58 -18.13 -8.25
N ALA A 529 3.71 -17.14 -8.01
CA ALA A 529 3.22 -16.76 -6.68
C ALA A 529 2.55 -17.91 -5.93
N ARG A 530 1.73 -18.71 -6.64
CA ARG A 530 0.97 -19.84 -6.07
C ARG A 530 1.85 -20.94 -5.47
N GLN A 531 3.12 -21.05 -5.88
CA GLN A 531 3.99 -22.13 -5.44
C GLN A 531 4.48 -21.91 -4.01
N ALA A 532 4.27 -22.90 -3.15
CA ALA A 532 4.86 -22.91 -1.81
C ALA A 532 6.28 -23.49 -1.84
N LEU A 533 7.17 -22.93 -1.02
CA LEU A 533 8.52 -23.45 -0.87
C LEU A 533 8.53 -24.65 0.10
N PRO A 534 9.38 -25.66 -0.13
CA PRO A 534 9.57 -26.74 0.84
C PRO A 534 10.20 -26.19 2.13
N GLN A 535 9.89 -26.80 3.27
CA GLN A 535 10.57 -26.45 4.52
C GLN A 535 12.03 -26.96 4.46
N ALA A 536 12.98 -26.09 4.78
CA ALA A 536 14.42 -26.32 4.70
C ALA A 536 15.08 -26.53 6.06
#